data_AF-A0A975XRI0-F1
#
_entry.id   AF-A0A975XRI0-F1
#
_cell.length_a   1.000
_cell.length_b   1.000
_cell.length_c   1.000
_cell.angle_alpha   90.00
_cell.angle_beta   90.00
_cell.angle_gamma   90.00
#
_symmetry.space_group_name_H-M   'P 1'
#
loop_
_entity.id
_entity.type
_entity.pdbx_description
1 polymer ?
#
loop_
_entity_poly.entity_id
_entity_poly.type
_entity_poly.pdbx_seq_one_letter_code
_entity_poly.pdbx_strand_id
1 'polypeptide(L)'
;MRVLGIDPGLTRCGVGIVDVSQNRLATLVHVTVIRTPAGEKHENRLLTISDGIESLLDEYRPERVALERVFADTNVSTVMGTAQVSGIAMLAAVKRLLPIGMHTPTEVKAAVTGYGQADKKQVGSMVAKILRLDEIPKPADAADALALAICHAWRSPLGALTATAMTDLHGGAASRERPTTRPTSAQAAWLAAEQAAKAASPERRGLRR
;
A
#
# COMPACT_ATOMS: atom_id res chain seq x y z
N MET A 1 13.71 -8.69 10.15
CA MET A 1 12.33 -8.18 10.19
C MET A 1 11.56 -8.81 9.04
N ARG A 2 10.54 -9.61 9.35
CA ARG A 2 9.62 -10.18 8.36
C ARG A 2 8.45 -9.24 8.11
N VAL A 3 8.21 -8.89 6.84
CA VAL A 3 7.10 -8.00 6.45
C VAL A 3 6.23 -8.69 5.42
N LEU A 4 4.92 -8.65 5.64
CA LEU A 4 3.91 -9.08 4.68
C LEU A 4 3.31 -7.84 4.01
N GLY A 5 3.53 -7.69 2.70
CA GLY A 5 2.92 -6.66 1.87
C GLY A 5 1.65 -7.19 1.19
N ILE A 6 0.60 -6.37 1.17
CA ILE A 6 -0.70 -6.68 0.56
C ILE A 6 -1.05 -5.57 -0.44
N ASP A 7 -1.23 -5.97 -1.69
CA ASP A 7 -1.82 -5.17 -2.77
C ASP A 7 -3.30 -5.57 -2.94
N PRO A 8 -4.23 -4.83 -2.30
CA PRO A 8 -5.61 -5.26 -2.13
C PRO A 8 -6.41 -5.15 -3.43
N GLY A 9 -7.13 -6.22 -3.76
CA GLY A 9 -8.07 -6.20 -4.87
C GLY A 9 -9.06 -7.34 -4.78
N LEU A 10 -10.32 -7.05 -5.13
CA LEU A 10 -11.41 -8.03 -5.01
C LEU A 10 -11.22 -9.22 -5.97
N THR A 11 -10.70 -8.99 -7.18
CA THR A 11 -10.45 -10.08 -8.17
C THR A 11 -9.08 -10.72 -7.99
N ARG A 12 -8.09 -9.90 -7.64
CA ARG A 12 -6.70 -10.28 -7.46
C ARG A 12 -6.17 -9.49 -6.28
N CYS A 13 -5.79 -10.20 -5.22
CA CYS A 13 -5.15 -9.63 -4.03
C CYS A 13 -3.72 -10.16 -4.00
N GLY A 14 -2.75 -9.29 -4.27
CA GLY A 14 -1.33 -9.65 -4.23
C GLY A 14 -0.84 -9.73 -2.80
N VAL A 15 -0.09 -10.79 -2.47
CA VAL A 15 0.53 -10.95 -1.15
C VAL A 15 1.99 -11.34 -1.32
N GLY A 16 2.89 -10.55 -0.74
CA GLY A 16 4.33 -10.76 -0.80
C GLY A 16 4.95 -10.71 0.58
N ILE A 17 5.86 -11.64 0.89
CA ILE A 17 6.53 -11.74 2.18
C ILE A 17 8.03 -11.67 1.96
N VAL A 18 8.68 -10.76 2.67
CA VAL A 18 10.13 -10.57 2.61
C VAL A 18 10.72 -10.53 4.01
N ASP A 19 11.92 -11.08 4.14
CA ASP A 19 12.77 -10.86 5.30
C ASP A 19 13.79 -9.77 4.96
N VAL A 20 13.84 -8.74 5.81
CA VAL A 20 14.78 -7.61 5.68
C VAL A 20 15.70 -7.57 6.89
N SER A 21 17.00 -7.58 6.64
CA SER A 21 18.05 -7.49 7.63
C SER A 21 18.33 -6.04 8.06
N GLN A 22 19.15 -5.86 9.09
CA GLN A 22 19.52 -4.52 9.59
C GLN A 22 20.29 -3.68 8.54
N ASN A 23 21.08 -4.32 7.68
CA ASN A 23 21.76 -3.66 6.56
C ASN A 23 20.87 -3.49 5.31
N ARG A 24 19.53 -3.56 5.48
CA ARG A 24 18.51 -3.36 4.44
C ARG A 24 18.54 -4.37 3.29
N LEU A 25 19.24 -5.51 3.43
CA LEU A 25 19.16 -6.59 2.45
C LEU A 25 17.81 -7.29 2.60
N ALA A 26 17.08 -7.36 1.49
CA ALA A 26 15.79 -8.03 1.41
C ALA A 26 15.93 -9.41 0.75
N THR A 27 15.21 -10.39 1.26
CA THR A 27 15.14 -11.75 0.73
C THR A 27 13.68 -12.17 0.58
N LEU A 28 13.36 -12.84 -0.52
CA LEU A 28 12.02 -13.37 -0.77
C LEU A 28 11.75 -14.54 0.18
N VAL A 29 10.61 -14.48 0.88
CA VAL A 29 10.11 -15.60 1.70
C VAL A 29 8.99 -16.32 0.98
N HIS A 30 7.99 -15.56 0.53
CA HIS A 30 6.82 -16.10 -0.18
C HIS A 30 6.21 -15.01 -1.06
N VAL A 31 5.56 -15.41 -2.16
CA VAL A 31 4.72 -14.51 -2.94
C VAL A 31 3.58 -15.29 -3.59
N THR A 32 2.39 -14.73 -3.56
CA THR A 32 1.20 -15.32 -4.18
C THR A 32 0.19 -14.24 -4.56
N VAL A 33 -0.84 -14.65 -5.30
CA VAL A 33 -2.00 -13.81 -5.58
C VAL A 33 -3.26 -14.61 -5.27
N ILE A 34 -4.02 -14.14 -4.29
CA ILE A 34 -5.33 -14.70 -3.98
C ILE A 34 -6.28 -14.22 -5.07
N ARG A 35 -6.90 -15.17 -5.77
CA ARG A 35 -7.77 -14.91 -6.92
C ARG A 35 -9.18 -15.32 -6.60
N THR A 36 -10.14 -14.49 -6.99
CA THR A 36 -11.56 -14.84 -6.90
C THR A 36 -12.23 -14.70 -8.27
N PRO A 37 -13.14 -15.62 -8.65
CA PRO A 37 -13.90 -15.52 -9.89
C PRO A 37 -14.81 -14.29 -9.91
N ALA A 38 -14.88 -13.59 -11.04
CA ALA A 38 -15.74 -12.41 -11.18
C ALA A 38 -17.25 -12.72 -11.09
N GLY A 39 -17.66 -13.95 -11.41
CA GLY A 39 -19.06 -14.40 -11.35
C GLY A 39 -19.49 -14.90 -9.96
N GLU A 40 -18.58 -14.95 -8.99
CA GLU A 40 -18.91 -15.36 -7.63
C GLU A 40 -19.56 -14.21 -6.84
N LYS A 41 -20.43 -14.56 -5.88
CA LYS A 41 -21.07 -13.59 -5.00
C LYS A 41 -20.03 -12.79 -4.22
N HIS A 42 -20.29 -11.49 -4.07
CA HIS A 42 -19.34 -10.54 -3.47
C HIS A 42 -18.83 -10.96 -2.10
N GLU A 43 -19.74 -11.39 -1.22
CA GLU A 43 -19.44 -11.86 0.13
C GLU A 43 -18.55 -13.10 0.16
N ASN A 44 -18.72 -14.04 -0.79
CA ASN A 44 -17.88 -15.23 -0.88
C ASN A 44 -16.47 -14.90 -1.39
N ARG A 45 -16.37 -13.90 -2.28
CA ARG A 45 -15.07 -13.38 -2.73
C ARG A 45 -14.31 -12.74 -1.58
N LEU A 46 -15.00 -11.96 -0.74
CA LEU A 46 -14.43 -11.39 0.48
C LEU A 46 -13.99 -12.49 1.46
N LEU A 47 -14.80 -13.54 1.66
CA LEU A 47 -14.44 -14.69 2.50
C LEU A 47 -13.17 -15.37 2.00
N THR A 48 -13.10 -15.69 0.71
CA THR A 48 -11.93 -16.33 0.08
C THR A 48 -10.65 -15.52 0.29
N ILE A 49 -10.74 -14.19 0.16
CA ILE A 49 -9.61 -13.30 0.40
C ILE A 49 -9.23 -13.26 1.88
N SER A 50 -10.23 -13.21 2.78
CA SER A 50 -10.03 -13.25 4.23
C SER A 50 -9.27 -14.51 4.63
N ASP A 51 -9.75 -15.68 4.22
CA ASP A 51 -9.17 -16.97 4.57
C ASP A 51 -7.74 -17.10 4.03
N GLY A 52 -7.50 -16.65 2.79
CA GLY A 52 -6.16 -16.64 2.21
C GLY A 52 -5.17 -15.72 2.96
N ILE A 53 -5.61 -14.52 3.36
CA ILE A 53 -4.78 -13.60 4.14
C ILE A 53 -4.51 -14.18 5.54
N GLU A 54 -5.53 -14.69 6.22
CA GLU A 54 -5.39 -15.28 7.56
C GLU A 54 -4.44 -16.48 7.54
N SER A 55 -4.55 -17.37 6.54
CA SER A 55 -3.64 -18.50 6.37
C SER A 55 -2.18 -18.04 6.23
N LEU A 56 -1.91 -17.01 5.42
CA LEU A 56 -0.55 -16.51 5.22
C LEU A 56 0.01 -15.82 6.48
N LEU A 57 -0.85 -15.12 7.23
CA LEU A 57 -0.47 -14.53 8.52
C LEU A 57 -0.10 -15.61 9.54
N ASP A 58 -0.86 -16.71 9.59
CA ASP A 58 -0.64 -17.80 10.54
C ASP A 58 0.57 -18.68 10.19
N GLU A 59 0.76 -18.96 8.89
CA GLU A 59 1.87 -19.76 8.37
C GLU A 59 3.21 -19.04 8.52
N TYR A 60 3.30 -17.80 8.04
CA TYR A 60 4.58 -17.09 7.94
C TYR A 60 4.92 -16.21 9.13
N ARG A 61 3.92 -15.90 9.97
CA ARG A 61 4.04 -15.10 11.21
C ARG A 61 4.89 -13.83 11.00
N PRO A 62 4.47 -12.93 10.10
CA PRO A 62 5.21 -11.69 9.86
C PRO A 62 5.23 -10.82 11.11
N GLU A 63 6.22 -9.94 11.22
CA GLU A 63 6.33 -8.98 12.33
C GLU A 63 5.53 -7.70 12.04
N ARG A 64 5.28 -7.39 10.75
CA ARG A 64 4.57 -6.19 10.30
C ARG A 64 3.77 -6.47 9.03
N VAL A 65 2.70 -5.71 8.83
CA VAL A 65 1.90 -5.73 7.61
C VAL A 65 2.00 -4.39 6.89
N ALA A 66 2.25 -4.42 5.58
CA ALA A 66 2.26 -3.26 4.71
C ALA A 66 1.07 -3.31 3.76
N LEU A 67 0.30 -2.23 3.67
CA LEU A 67 -0.85 -2.11 2.78
C LEU A 67 -0.67 -0.94 1.82
N GLU A 68 -1.17 -1.08 0.59
CA GLU A 68 -1.35 0.07 -0.28
C GLU A 68 -2.48 0.96 0.26
N ARG A 69 -2.25 2.27 0.24
CA ARG A 69 -3.28 3.26 0.55
C ARG A 69 -4.27 3.36 -0.60
N VAL A 70 -5.54 3.15 -0.30
CA VAL A 70 -6.63 3.24 -1.28
C VAL A 70 -7.00 4.70 -1.53
N PHE A 71 -6.97 5.13 -2.79
CA PHE A 71 -7.42 6.45 -3.22
C PHE A 71 -8.71 6.33 -4.04
N ALA A 72 -9.70 7.17 -3.74
CA ALA A 72 -10.89 7.31 -4.57
C ALA A 72 -10.64 8.42 -5.60
N ASP A 73 -10.65 8.10 -6.89
CA ASP A 73 -10.52 9.10 -7.95
C ASP A 73 -11.79 9.15 -8.81
N THR A 74 -12.16 8.07 -9.50
CA THR A 74 -13.26 8.13 -10.49
C THR A 74 -14.17 6.88 -10.58
N ASN A 75 -13.74 5.70 -10.13
CA ASN A 75 -14.54 4.47 -10.21
C ASN A 75 -14.90 3.92 -8.82
N VAL A 76 -15.96 4.47 -8.24
CA VAL A 76 -16.42 4.16 -6.87
C VAL A 76 -16.68 2.67 -6.66
N SER A 77 -17.21 1.94 -7.66
CA SER A 77 -17.54 0.52 -7.48
C SER A 77 -16.31 -0.38 -7.34
N THR A 78 -15.24 -0.08 -8.09
CA THR A 78 -13.98 -0.84 -7.99
C THR A 78 -13.23 -0.47 -6.72
N VAL A 79 -13.19 0.83 -6.38
CA VAL A 79 -12.56 1.33 -5.16
C VAL A 79 -13.21 0.76 -3.91
N MET A 80 -14.55 0.57 -3.91
CA MET A 80 -15.26 -0.01 -2.77
C MET A 80 -14.81 -1.45 -2.48
N GLY A 81 -14.66 -2.29 -3.52
CA GLY A 81 -14.17 -3.66 -3.36
C GLY A 81 -12.74 -3.70 -2.81
N THR A 82 -11.86 -2.86 -3.32
CA THR A 82 -10.49 -2.72 -2.79
C THR A 82 -10.49 -2.25 -1.34
N ALA A 83 -11.30 -1.23 -0.99
CA ALA A 83 -11.38 -0.72 0.38
C ALA A 83 -11.90 -1.79 1.38
N GLN A 84 -12.86 -2.61 0.98
CA GLN A 84 -13.34 -3.73 1.79
C GLN A 84 -12.25 -4.79 2.02
N VAL A 85 -11.49 -5.14 0.98
CA VAL A 85 -10.34 -6.05 1.11
C VAL A 85 -9.26 -5.46 2.01
N SER A 86 -8.95 -4.16 1.89
CA SER A 86 -8.04 -3.47 2.81
C SER A 86 -8.54 -3.55 4.27
N GLY A 87 -9.84 -3.35 4.51
CA GLY A 87 -10.43 -3.49 5.84
C GLY A 87 -10.30 -4.90 6.42
N ILE A 88 -10.51 -5.93 5.62
CA ILE A 88 -10.30 -7.34 6.00
C ILE A 88 -8.83 -7.58 6.38
N ALA A 89 -7.91 -7.13 5.54
CA ALA A 89 -6.47 -7.26 5.79
C ALA A 89 -6.05 -6.58 7.10
N MET A 90 -6.55 -5.36 7.35
CA MET A 90 -6.28 -4.63 8.59
C MET A 90 -6.83 -5.36 9.81
N LEU A 91 -8.09 -5.83 9.74
CA LEU A 91 -8.70 -6.57 10.84
C LEU A 91 -7.93 -7.86 11.15
N ALA A 92 -7.55 -8.63 10.12
CA ALA A 92 -6.79 -9.86 10.27
C ALA A 92 -5.42 -9.63 10.92
N ALA A 93 -4.75 -8.53 10.57
CA ALA A 93 -3.48 -8.14 11.17
C ALA A 93 -3.61 -7.66 12.63
N VAL A 94 -4.59 -6.79 12.94
CA VAL A 94 -4.80 -6.28 14.30
C VAL A 94 -5.23 -7.38 15.27
N LYS A 95 -6.03 -8.36 14.83
CA LYS A 95 -6.36 -9.56 15.63
C LYS A 95 -5.12 -10.31 16.12
N ARG A 96 -4.01 -10.20 15.38
CA ARG A 96 -2.70 -10.81 15.68
C ARG A 96 -1.70 -9.83 16.30
N LEU A 97 -2.18 -8.65 16.72
CA LEU A 97 -1.38 -7.56 17.30
C LEU A 97 -0.23 -7.09 16.39
N LEU A 98 -0.41 -7.22 15.08
CA LEU A 98 0.60 -6.81 14.11
C LEU A 98 0.46 -5.32 13.78
N PRO A 99 1.56 -4.54 13.83
CA PRO A 99 1.55 -3.17 13.35
C PRO A 99 1.33 -3.13 11.84
N ILE A 100 0.55 -2.15 11.39
CA ILE A 100 0.20 -1.94 9.99
C ILE A 100 0.79 -0.61 9.53
N GLY A 101 1.47 -0.61 8.37
CA GLY A 101 1.87 0.61 7.67
C GLY A 101 1.17 0.74 6.33
N MET A 102 0.67 1.94 6.01
CA MET A 102 0.04 2.23 4.72
C MET A 102 0.90 3.13 3.85
N HIS A 103 1.15 2.71 2.61
CA HIS A 103 2.00 3.46 1.67
C HIS A 103 1.24 3.86 0.42
N THR A 104 1.55 5.05 -0.07
CA THR A 104 1.05 5.53 -1.35
C THR A 104 1.85 4.91 -2.51
N PRO A 105 1.28 4.81 -3.73
CA PRO A 105 2.01 4.32 -4.90
C PRO A 105 3.32 5.09 -5.14
N THR A 106 3.31 6.41 -4.93
CA THR A 106 4.49 7.27 -5.08
C THR A 106 5.59 6.95 -4.06
N GLU A 107 5.22 6.65 -2.80
CA GLU A 107 6.19 6.22 -1.78
C GLU A 107 6.82 4.88 -2.13
N VAL A 108 6.02 3.92 -2.61
CA VAL A 108 6.52 2.60 -3.05
C VAL A 108 7.50 2.76 -4.22
N LYS A 109 7.11 3.52 -5.25
CA LYS A 109 7.97 3.81 -6.40
C LYS A 109 9.27 4.47 -5.95
N ALA A 110 9.20 5.53 -5.14
CA ALA A 110 10.38 6.23 -4.66
C ALA A 110 11.30 5.33 -3.82
N ALA A 111 10.74 4.47 -2.96
CA ALA A 111 11.53 3.57 -2.12
C ALA A 111 12.27 2.51 -2.95
N VAL A 112 11.62 1.94 -3.96
CA VAL A 112 12.13 0.81 -4.74
C VAL A 112 13.05 1.25 -5.89
N THR A 113 12.73 2.36 -6.56
CA THR A 113 13.45 2.82 -7.76
C THR A 113 14.33 4.05 -7.53
N GLY A 114 14.16 4.74 -6.40
CA GLY A 114 14.74 6.07 -6.15
C GLY A 114 13.96 7.22 -6.80
N TYR A 115 12.91 6.93 -7.57
CA TYR A 115 12.13 7.94 -8.31
C TYR A 115 10.61 7.69 -8.22
N GLY A 116 9.89 8.64 -7.64
CA GLY A 116 8.45 8.49 -7.36
C GLY A 116 7.54 8.38 -8.60
N GLN A 117 8.02 8.77 -9.78
CA GLN A 117 7.27 8.70 -11.05
C GLN A 117 7.64 7.50 -11.91
N ALA A 118 8.34 6.51 -11.36
CA ALA A 118 8.69 5.28 -12.08
C ALA A 118 7.43 4.54 -12.58
N ASP A 119 7.56 3.89 -13.73
CA ASP A 119 6.51 3.04 -14.29
C ASP A 119 6.45 1.66 -13.62
N LYS A 120 5.35 0.91 -13.83
CA LYS A 120 5.15 -0.41 -13.21
C LYS A 120 6.22 -1.44 -13.61
N LYS A 121 6.73 -1.39 -14.84
CA LYS A 121 7.76 -2.34 -15.31
C LYS A 121 9.10 -2.06 -14.63
N GLN A 122 9.43 -0.79 -14.44
CA GLN A 122 10.62 -0.36 -13.71
C GLN A 122 10.56 -0.82 -12.25
N VAL A 123 9.41 -0.64 -11.59
CA VAL A 123 9.21 -1.16 -10.22
C VAL A 123 9.42 -2.67 -10.17
N GLY A 124 8.76 -3.45 -11.04
CA GLY A 124 8.93 -4.90 -11.07
C GLY A 124 10.37 -5.35 -11.36
N SER A 125 11.08 -4.66 -12.25
CA SER A 125 12.50 -4.93 -12.54
C SER A 125 13.39 -4.65 -11.32
N MET A 126 13.10 -3.59 -10.58
CA MET A 126 13.83 -3.26 -9.37
C MET A 126 13.53 -4.24 -8.24
N VAL A 127 12.28 -4.68 -8.07
CA VAL A 127 11.92 -5.74 -7.12
C VAL A 127 12.72 -7.01 -7.40
N ALA A 128 12.78 -7.47 -8.66
CA ALA A 128 13.57 -8.64 -9.04
C ALA A 128 15.05 -8.45 -8.69
N LYS A 129 15.64 -7.30 -8.99
CA LYS A 129 17.04 -6.99 -8.63
C LYS A 129 17.29 -6.97 -7.13
N ILE A 130 16.41 -6.33 -6.36
CA ILE A 130 16.53 -6.21 -4.90
C ILE A 130 16.47 -7.59 -4.25
N LEU A 131 15.54 -8.43 -4.71
CA LEU A 131 15.33 -9.79 -4.20
C LEU A 131 16.21 -10.85 -4.88
N ARG A 132 17.07 -10.44 -5.83
CA ARG A 132 17.99 -11.31 -6.58
C ARG A 132 17.28 -12.44 -7.32
N LEU A 133 16.17 -12.12 -7.97
CA LEU A 133 15.36 -13.04 -8.77
C LEU A 133 15.80 -12.99 -10.23
N ASP A 134 15.78 -14.13 -10.91
CA ASP A 134 16.15 -14.24 -12.33
C ASP A 134 15.13 -13.55 -13.25
N GLU A 135 13.86 -13.49 -12.84
CA GLU A 135 12.79 -12.82 -13.57
C GLU A 135 11.91 -11.95 -12.66
N ILE A 136 11.13 -11.07 -13.31
CA ILE A 136 10.13 -10.24 -12.63
C ILE A 136 9.04 -11.16 -12.08
N PRO A 137 8.66 -11.04 -10.79
CA PRO A 137 7.54 -11.78 -10.21
C PRO A 137 6.26 -11.59 -11.03
N LYS A 138 5.61 -12.70 -11.37
CA LYS A 138 4.35 -12.71 -12.09
C LYS A 138 3.27 -13.34 -11.22
N PRO A 139 2.02 -12.85 -11.30
CA PRO A 139 1.56 -11.74 -12.13
C PRO A 139 1.90 -10.36 -11.50
N ALA A 140 1.51 -9.24 -12.13
CA ALA A 140 1.92 -7.89 -11.70
C ALA A 140 1.66 -7.59 -10.20
N ASP A 141 0.53 -8.01 -9.63
CA ASP A 141 0.22 -7.77 -8.20
C ASP A 141 1.19 -8.50 -7.25
N ALA A 142 1.86 -9.57 -7.71
CA ALA A 142 2.93 -10.21 -6.96
C ALA A 142 4.12 -9.26 -6.78
N ALA A 143 4.50 -8.55 -7.86
CA ALA A 143 5.58 -7.56 -7.80
C ALA A 143 5.16 -6.33 -6.99
N ASP A 144 3.92 -5.85 -7.14
CA ASP A 144 3.38 -4.71 -6.40
C ASP A 144 3.34 -5.01 -4.87
N ALA A 145 2.90 -6.22 -4.47
CA ALA A 145 2.90 -6.65 -3.08
C ALA A 145 4.31 -6.78 -2.46
N LEU A 146 5.28 -7.31 -3.22
CA LEU A 146 6.68 -7.36 -2.79
C LEU A 146 7.28 -5.96 -2.66
N ALA A 147 6.98 -5.06 -3.61
CA ALA A 147 7.42 -3.67 -3.56
C ALA A 147 6.90 -2.96 -2.31
N LEU A 148 5.63 -3.18 -1.93
CA LEU A 148 5.03 -2.66 -0.70
C LEU A 148 5.76 -3.15 0.55
N ALA A 149 6.04 -4.45 0.64
CA ALA A 149 6.75 -5.03 1.78
C ALA A 149 8.16 -4.44 1.94
N ILE A 150 8.90 -4.32 0.83
CA ILE A 150 10.24 -3.71 0.78
C ILE A 150 10.16 -2.22 1.18
N CYS A 151 9.21 -1.48 0.61
CA CYS A 151 9.00 -0.06 0.91
C CYS A 151 8.77 0.15 2.41
N HIS A 152 7.88 -0.63 3.02
CA HIS A 152 7.61 -0.55 4.45
C HIS A 152 8.85 -0.86 5.29
N ALA A 153 9.56 -1.94 4.95
CA ALA A 153 10.73 -2.35 5.70
C ALA A 153 11.86 -1.31 5.68
N TRP A 154 12.03 -0.62 4.57
CA TRP A 154 13.05 0.41 4.40
C TRP A 154 12.67 1.79 4.97
N ARG A 155 11.38 2.08 5.10
CA ARG A 155 10.88 3.33 5.70
C ARG A 155 10.67 3.24 7.20
N SER A 156 10.47 2.03 7.74
CA SER A 156 10.33 1.82 9.18
C SER A 156 11.72 1.81 9.84
N PRO A 157 11.99 2.66 10.85
CA PRO A 157 13.24 2.59 11.60
C PRO A 157 13.39 1.19 12.21
N LEU A 158 14.49 0.51 11.89
CA LEU A 158 14.89 -0.77 12.50
C LEU A 158 15.19 -0.52 13.99
N GLY A 159 14.15 -0.50 14.82
CA GLY A 159 14.24 -0.11 16.24
C GLY A 159 13.02 0.63 16.79
N ALA A 160 12.06 1.04 15.96
CA ALA A 160 10.79 1.58 16.43
C ALA A 160 9.88 0.44 16.96
N LEU A 161 10.28 -0.10 18.11
CA LEU A 161 9.48 -0.90 19.03
C LEU A 161 8.75 0.05 19.98
N THR A 162 7.81 0.84 19.47
CA THR A 162 6.87 1.52 20.37
C THR A 162 5.46 1.34 19.83
N ALA A 163 4.57 0.95 20.73
CA ALA A 163 3.14 0.70 20.54
C ALA A 163 2.34 1.94 20.07
N THR A 164 3.02 2.99 19.61
CA THR A 164 2.46 4.30 19.30
C THR A 164 2.10 4.46 17.81
N ALA A 165 2.35 3.46 16.97
CA ALA A 165 2.00 3.52 15.54
C ALA A 165 0.52 3.15 15.25
N MET A 166 -0.38 3.29 16.23
CA MET A 166 -1.83 3.07 16.03
C MET A 166 -2.57 4.32 15.52
N THR A 167 -1.92 5.49 15.45
CA THR A 167 -2.63 6.77 15.29
C THR A 167 -2.95 7.20 13.85
N ASP A 168 -2.29 6.68 12.82
CA ASP A 168 -2.45 7.19 11.44
C ASP A 168 -3.19 6.23 10.50
N LEU A 169 -4.08 5.39 11.03
CA LEU A 169 -4.89 4.45 10.23
C LEU A 169 -6.14 5.10 9.61
N HIS A 170 -6.57 6.27 10.10
CA HIS A 170 -7.75 6.96 9.57
C HIS A 170 -7.35 7.99 8.51
N GLY A 171 -7.51 7.60 7.23
CA GLY A 171 -7.53 8.50 6.08
C GLY A 171 -8.74 9.45 6.02
N GLY A 172 -9.27 9.88 7.17
CA GLY A 172 -10.06 11.10 7.22
C GLY A 172 -9.10 12.28 7.04
N ALA A 173 -9.51 13.32 6.33
CA ALA A 173 -8.74 14.56 6.23
C ALA A 173 -8.24 14.93 7.63
N ALA A 174 -6.93 14.74 7.86
CA ALA A 174 -6.32 15.14 9.10
C ALA A 174 -6.78 16.57 9.35
N SER A 175 -7.44 16.79 10.48
CA SER A 175 -7.61 18.13 11.02
C SER A 175 -6.20 18.68 11.12
N ARG A 176 -5.79 19.42 10.09
CA ARG A 176 -4.52 20.13 10.01
C ARG A 176 -4.53 21.10 11.18
N GLU A 177 -3.95 20.71 12.30
CA GLU A 177 -3.44 21.70 13.25
C GLU A 177 -2.52 22.60 12.43
N ARG A 178 -2.93 23.86 12.27
CA ARG A 178 -2.16 24.84 11.52
C ARG A 178 -0.83 25.01 12.26
N PRO A 179 0.31 24.77 11.60
CA PRO A 179 1.58 25.21 12.16
C PRO A 179 1.48 26.73 12.35
N THR A 180 1.67 27.21 13.58
CA THR A 180 1.68 28.64 13.95
C THR A 180 2.91 29.38 13.43
N THR A 181 3.77 28.70 12.67
CA THR A 181 4.99 29.25 12.07
C THR A 181 4.79 29.57 10.59
N ARG A 182 5.25 30.75 10.18
CA ARG A 182 5.24 31.21 8.78
C ARG A 182 5.85 30.13 7.86
N PRO A 183 5.19 29.77 6.75
CA PRO A 183 5.69 28.72 5.86
C PRO A 183 7.04 29.12 5.25
N THR A 184 7.92 28.12 5.10
CA THR A 184 9.17 28.27 4.34
C THR A 184 8.86 28.55 2.86
N SER A 185 9.84 29.09 2.11
CA SER A 185 9.69 29.38 0.68
C SER A 185 9.29 28.14 -0.14
N ALA A 186 9.82 26.97 0.20
CA ALA A 186 9.47 25.70 -0.44
C ALA A 186 8.02 25.27 -0.15
N GLN A 187 7.54 25.47 1.07
CA GLN A 187 6.15 25.18 1.45
C GLN A 187 5.17 26.15 0.77
N ALA A 188 5.54 27.44 0.65
CA ALA A 188 4.76 28.42 -0.07
C ALA A 188 4.65 28.09 -1.57
N ALA A 189 5.76 27.67 -2.20
CA ALA A 189 5.77 27.24 -3.60
C ALA A 189 4.91 25.99 -3.83
N TRP A 190 4.95 25.02 -2.91
CA TRP A 190 4.10 23.82 -2.97
C TRP A 190 2.61 24.16 -2.82
N LEU A 191 2.26 25.04 -1.88
CA LEU A 191 0.88 25.52 -1.68
C LEU A 191 0.35 26.26 -2.91
N ALA A 192 1.17 27.10 -3.54
CA ALA A 192 0.81 27.81 -4.77
C ALA A 192 0.57 26.83 -5.94
N ALA A 193 1.40 25.78 -6.06
CA ALA A 193 1.23 24.74 -7.06
C ALA A 193 -0.05 23.91 -6.83
N GLU A 194 -0.37 23.55 -5.58
CA GLU A 194 -1.64 22.89 -5.23
C GLU A 194 -2.86 23.75 -5.58
N GLN A 195 -2.80 25.05 -5.32
CA GLN A 195 -3.90 25.97 -5.62
C GLN A 195 -4.10 26.16 -7.13
N ALA A 196 -3.01 26.29 -7.89
CA ALA A 196 -3.06 26.38 -9.35
C ALA A 196 -3.63 25.09 -9.96
N ALA A 197 -3.25 23.92 -9.45
CA ALA A 197 -3.79 22.64 -9.91
C ALA A 197 -5.28 22.49 -9.62
N LYS A 198 -5.76 22.97 -8.46
CA LYS A 198 -7.20 22.99 -8.12
C LYS A 198 -7.99 23.99 -8.97
N ALA A 199 -7.41 25.14 -9.28
CA ALA A 199 -8.05 26.15 -10.14
C ALA A 199 -8.12 25.72 -11.62
N ALA A 200 -7.25 24.80 -12.04
CA ALA A 200 -7.18 24.30 -13.42
C ALA A 200 -8.15 23.14 -13.72
N SER A 201 -8.84 22.57 -12.72
CA SER A 201 -9.85 21.52 -12.93
C SER A 201 -11.22 22.12 -13.34
N PRO A 202 -11.73 21.86 -14.56
CA PRO A 202 -13.01 22.42 -15.00
C PRO A 202 -14.17 21.55 -14.49
N GLU A 203 -14.68 21.83 -13.29
CA GLU A 203 -15.98 21.30 -12.86
C GLU A 203 -17.14 22.11 -13.46
N ARG A 204 -17.75 21.49 -14.47
CA ARG A 204 -19.17 21.53 -14.89
C ARG A 204 -20.01 22.65 -14.28
N ARG A 205 -20.05 23.79 -14.99
CA ARG A 205 -21.11 24.80 -14.84
C ARG A 205 -22.45 24.19 -15.32
N GLY A 206 -23.45 24.25 -14.45
CA GLY A 206 -24.65 23.43 -14.49
C GLY A 206 -25.52 23.53 -15.75
N LEU A 207 -26.15 22.40 -16.07
CA LEU A 207 -27.40 22.37 -16.81
C LEU A 207 -28.55 22.45 -15.79
N ARG A 208 -29.07 23.67 -15.59
CA ARG A 208 -30.43 23.87 -15.06
C ARG A 208 -31.33 24.15 -16.26
N ARG A 209 -32.18 23.19 -16.60
CA ARG A 209 -33.63 23.29 -16.89
C ARG A 209 -34.07 22.03 -17.63
#